data_AF-A0A1L5KNH2-F1
#
_entry.id   AF-A0A1L5KNH2-F1
#
_cell.length_a   1.000
_cell.length_b   1.000
_cell.length_c   1.000
_cell.angle_alpha   90.00
_cell.angle_beta   90.00
_cell.angle_gamma   90.00
#
_symmetry.space_group_name_H-M   'P 1'
#
loop_
_entity.id
_entity.type
_entity.pdbx_description
1 polymer ?
#
loop_
_entity_poly.entity_id
_entity_poly.type
_entity_poly.pdbx_seq_one_letter_code
_entity_poly.pdbx_strand_id
1 'polypeptide(L)'
;GWEVVWNSPQRDDDSTSWGEAFKRHGSQLLLGLVWAVGMAWLDLRFLFWLAPIVFSLILSPFVSVISSRATVGLRTKRWKLFLIPEEYSPPQVLVDTDRFLEMNRQRSLDDGFMHAVFNPSFNALATAMATARHRASKVLEIARDRHVEQALNETPEKLNRDRRLVLLSDPVTMARLHFRVWNSPERYSSWVSYYEGIKLNPLALRKPDAASQ
;
A
#
# COMPACT_ATOMS: atom_id res chain seq x y z
N GLY A 1 -26.30 -16.62 -0.95
CA GLY A 1 -25.47 -15.84 -1.88
C GLY A 1 -24.09 -16.43 -1.84
N TRP A 2 -23.44 -16.63 -2.99
CA TRP A 2 -22.10 -17.19 -3.05
C TRP A 2 -21.09 -16.09 -2.70
N GLU A 3 -20.25 -16.33 -1.71
CA GLU A 3 -19.20 -15.41 -1.30
C GLU A 3 -18.10 -15.41 -2.38
N VAL A 4 -18.04 -14.34 -3.17
CA VAL A 4 -16.95 -14.13 -4.12
C VAL A 4 -15.73 -13.68 -3.32
N VAL A 5 -14.93 -14.65 -2.89
CA VAL A 5 -13.63 -14.37 -2.28
C VAL A 5 -12.68 -13.92 -3.39
N TRP A 6 -12.27 -12.66 -3.33
CA TRP A 6 -11.30 -12.10 -4.27
C TRP A 6 -9.91 -12.65 -3.95
N ASN A 7 -9.48 -13.67 -4.67
CA ASN A 7 -8.08 -14.10 -4.67
C ASN A 7 -7.27 -13.16 -5.58
N SER A 8 -6.30 -12.45 -5.00
CA SER A 8 -5.36 -11.67 -5.80
C SER A 8 -4.60 -12.64 -6.72
N PRO A 9 -4.60 -12.43 -8.04
CA PRO A 9 -3.77 -13.21 -8.95
C PRO A 9 -2.31 -13.16 -8.48
N GLN A 10 -1.59 -14.28 -8.58
CA GLN A 10 -0.15 -14.30 -8.32
C GLN A 10 0.53 -13.26 -9.23
N ARG A 11 1.28 -12.34 -8.62
CA ARG A 11 2.09 -11.29 -9.26
C ARG A 11 3.58 -11.56 -9.09
N ASP A 12 3.96 -12.83 -8.95
CA ASP A 12 5.38 -13.17 -9.05
C ASP A 12 5.82 -12.95 -10.50
N ASP A 13 7.05 -12.46 -10.66
CA ASP A 13 7.77 -12.32 -11.93
C ASP A 13 8.11 -13.71 -12.51
N ASP A 14 7.13 -14.59 -12.61
CA ASP A 14 7.25 -15.91 -13.21
C ASP A 14 7.44 -15.73 -14.71
N SER A 15 8.70 -15.51 -15.09
CA SER A 15 9.11 -15.52 -16.49
C SER A 15 8.75 -16.88 -17.08
N THR A 16 8.13 -16.89 -18.26
CA THR A 16 7.76 -18.12 -18.95
C THR A 16 9.00 -19.00 -19.09
N SER A 17 8.98 -20.18 -18.48
CA SER A 17 10.08 -21.13 -18.60
C SER A 17 10.17 -21.66 -20.03
N TRP A 18 11.36 -22.10 -20.45
CA TRP A 18 11.53 -22.74 -21.76
C TRP A 18 10.58 -23.94 -21.94
N GLY A 19 10.46 -24.80 -20.93
CA GLY A 19 9.57 -25.96 -20.98
C GLY A 19 8.11 -25.57 -21.19
N GLU A 20 7.65 -24.51 -20.55
CA GLU A 20 6.29 -24.01 -20.72
C GLU A 20 6.06 -23.36 -22.09
N ALA A 21 7.02 -22.57 -22.58
CA ALA A 21 6.95 -21.97 -23.90
C ALA A 21 6.91 -23.03 -25.00
N PHE A 22 7.74 -24.07 -24.93
CA PHE A 22 7.71 -25.18 -25.87
C PHE A 22 6.46 -26.05 -25.71
N LYS A 23 5.93 -26.22 -24.51
CA LYS A 23 4.65 -26.92 -24.31
C LYS A 23 3.48 -26.18 -24.98
N ARG A 24 3.46 -24.84 -24.90
CA ARG A 24 2.36 -24.02 -25.46
C ARG A 24 2.53 -23.73 -26.96
N HIS A 25 3.76 -23.51 -27.43
CA HIS A 25 4.05 -23.07 -28.81
C HIS A 25 4.81 -24.11 -29.65
N GLY A 26 5.13 -25.29 -29.09
CA GLY A 26 5.93 -26.31 -29.79
C GLY A 26 5.26 -26.87 -31.03
N SER A 27 3.92 -26.98 -31.05
CA SER A 27 3.17 -27.40 -32.25
C SER A 27 3.30 -26.38 -33.39
N GLN A 28 3.31 -25.08 -33.07
CA GLN A 28 3.51 -24.00 -34.04
C GLN A 28 4.93 -24.05 -34.61
N LEU A 29 5.94 -24.19 -33.76
CA LEU A 29 7.35 -24.36 -34.17
C LEU A 29 7.51 -25.57 -35.09
N LEU A 30 6.96 -26.73 -34.71
CA LEU A 30 7.05 -27.96 -35.49
C LEU A 30 6.38 -27.79 -36.85
N LEU A 31 5.18 -27.22 -36.89
CA LEU A 31 4.48 -26.93 -38.14
C LEU A 31 5.31 -26.00 -39.02
N GLY A 32 5.87 -24.94 -38.45
CA GLY A 32 6.76 -24.01 -39.16
C GLY A 32 7.98 -24.72 -39.76
N LEU A 33 8.66 -25.58 -39.00
CA LEU A 33 9.81 -26.35 -39.49
C LEU A 33 9.45 -27.31 -40.62
N VAL A 34 8.36 -28.07 -40.48
CA VAL A 34 7.91 -29.01 -41.53
C VAL A 34 7.59 -28.27 -42.82
N TRP A 35 6.86 -27.15 -42.74
CA TRP A 35 6.56 -26.33 -43.91
C TRP A 35 7.80 -25.67 -44.51
N ALA A 36 8.73 -25.19 -43.68
CA ALA A 36 9.99 -24.59 -44.15
C ALA A 36 10.77 -25.58 -45.01
N VAL A 37 10.96 -26.81 -44.49
CA VAL A 37 11.72 -27.87 -45.17
C VAL A 37 10.99 -28.34 -46.43
N GLY A 38 9.67 -28.55 -46.35
CA GLY A 38 8.86 -28.95 -47.50
C GLY A 38 8.94 -27.94 -48.65
N MET A 39 8.85 -26.64 -48.36
CA MET A 39 8.94 -25.60 -49.37
C MET A 39 10.36 -25.38 -49.87
N ALA A 40 11.38 -25.50 -49.01
CA ALA A 40 12.77 -25.43 -49.44
C ALA A 40 13.11 -26.51 -50.48
N TRP A 41 12.49 -27.69 -50.36
CA TRP A 41 12.69 -28.79 -51.30
C TRP A 41 11.97 -28.60 -52.63
N LEU A 42 10.81 -27.94 -52.63
CA LEU A 42 10.00 -27.70 -53.83
C LEU A 42 10.46 -26.46 -54.61
N ASP A 43 10.49 -25.30 -53.96
CA ASP A 43 10.89 -24.02 -54.55
C ASP A 43 11.33 -23.02 -53.48
N LEU A 44 12.61 -22.65 -53.53
CA LEU A 44 13.20 -21.67 -52.62
C LEU A 44 12.58 -20.27 -52.77
N ARG A 45 12.13 -19.88 -53.96
CA ARG A 45 11.51 -18.57 -54.19
C ARG A 45 10.18 -18.47 -53.45
N PHE A 46 9.41 -19.56 -53.47
CA PHE A 46 8.13 -19.63 -52.77
C PHE A 46 8.32 -19.65 -51.24
N LEU A 47 9.39 -20.28 -50.74
CA LEU A 47 9.74 -20.20 -49.31
C LEU A 47 10.00 -18.76 -48.86
N PHE A 48 10.75 -17.95 -49.63
CA PHE A 48 10.95 -16.54 -49.30
C PHE A 48 9.66 -15.74 -49.32
N TRP A 49 8.73 -16.08 -50.20
CA TRP A 49 7.39 -15.49 -50.22
C TRP A 49 6.56 -15.85 -48.97
N LEU A 50 6.70 -17.08 -48.47
CA LEU A 50 6.03 -17.57 -47.25
C LEU A 50 6.81 -17.25 -45.94
N ALA A 51 8.03 -16.72 -46.05
CA ALA A 51 8.95 -16.57 -44.93
C ALA A 51 8.35 -15.84 -43.72
N PRO A 52 7.57 -14.74 -43.84
CA PRO A 52 7.00 -14.06 -42.68
C PRO A 52 6.13 -14.95 -41.79
N ILE A 53 5.39 -15.90 -42.38
CA ILE A 53 4.49 -16.80 -41.66
C ILE A 53 5.30 -17.89 -40.96
N VAL A 54 6.14 -18.60 -41.72
CA VAL A 54 6.95 -19.71 -41.23
C VAL A 54 7.95 -19.24 -40.16
N PHE A 55 8.58 -18.10 -40.38
CA PHE A 55 9.50 -17.49 -39.41
C PHE A 55 8.79 -17.14 -38.10
N SER A 56 7.58 -16.55 -38.16
CA SER A 56 6.80 -16.22 -36.96
C SER A 56 6.42 -17.46 -36.16
N LEU A 57 6.04 -18.56 -36.84
CA LEU A 57 5.73 -19.84 -36.18
C LEU A 57 6.94 -20.43 -35.46
N ILE A 58 8.11 -20.38 -36.09
CA ILE A 58 9.37 -20.88 -35.52
C ILE A 58 9.81 -20.01 -34.33
N LEU A 59 9.67 -18.68 -34.43
CA LEU A 59 10.14 -17.76 -33.41
C LEU A 59 9.20 -17.65 -32.19
N SER A 60 7.95 -18.10 -32.31
CA SER A 60 6.90 -18.04 -31.28
C SER A 60 7.37 -18.44 -29.85
N PRO A 61 7.95 -19.64 -29.61
CA PRO A 61 8.41 -20.02 -28.27
C PRO A 61 9.56 -19.13 -27.75
N PHE A 62 10.46 -18.68 -28.63
CA PHE A 62 11.61 -17.85 -28.25
C PHE A 62 11.17 -16.45 -27.84
N VAL A 63 10.28 -15.83 -28.63
CA VAL A 63 9.71 -14.50 -28.31
C VAL A 63 8.96 -14.57 -26.99
N SER A 64 8.15 -15.62 -26.77
CA SER A 64 7.40 -15.82 -25.52
C SER A 64 8.29 -15.86 -24.26
N VAL A 65 9.44 -16.54 -24.32
CA VAL A 65 10.41 -16.57 -23.22
C VAL A 65 11.14 -15.24 -23.08
N ILE A 66 11.56 -14.62 -24.17
CA ILE A 66 12.35 -13.38 -24.12
C ILE A 66 11.49 -12.21 -23.63
N SER A 67 10.25 -12.08 -24.13
CA SER A 67 9.36 -10.98 -23.76
C SER A 67 8.78 -11.11 -22.36
N SER A 68 8.73 -12.32 -21.79
CA SER A 68 8.27 -12.54 -20.40
C SER A 68 9.35 -12.26 -19.35
N ARG A 69 10.60 -11.99 -19.75
CA ARG A 69 11.69 -11.71 -18.79
C ARG A 69 11.63 -10.27 -18.29
N ALA A 70 11.57 -10.12 -16.96
CA ALA A 70 11.66 -8.82 -16.29
C ALA A 70 12.92 -8.03 -16.65
N THR A 71 14.05 -8.70 -16.92
CA THR A 71 15.31 -8.03 -17.32
C THR A 71 15.20 -7.28 -18.64
N VAL A 72 14.43 -7.81 -19.60
CA VAL A 72 14.15 -7.13 -20.88
C VAL A 72 13.24 -5.93 -20.62
N GLY A 73 12.18 -6.11 -19.83
CA GLY A 73 11.26 -5.04 -19.42
C GLY A 73 11.96 -3.89 -18.67
N LEU A 74 12.91 -4.20 -17.77
CA LEU A 74 13.70 -3.19 -17.06
C LEU A 74 14.65 -2.44 -18.00
N ARG A 75 15.19 -3.09 -19.04
CA ARG A 75 16.01 -2.43 -20.06
C ARG A 75 15.17 -1.49 -20.92
N THR A 76 14.00 -1.92 -21.40
CA THR A 76 13.10 -1.06 -22.18
C THR A 76 12.60 0.12 -21.35
N LYS A 77 12.30 -0.09 -20.06
CA LYS A 77 11.99 0.98 -19.09
C LYS A 77 13.12 2.01 -19.00
N ARG A 78 14.39 1.59 -18.90
CA ARG A 78 15.54 2.53 -18.89
C ARG A 78 15.64 3.35 -20.18
N TRP A 79 15.20 2.78 -21.30
CA TRP A 79 15.14 3.47 -22.59
C TRP A 79 13.84 4.27 -22.79
N LYS A 80 12.99 4.35 -21.76
CA LYS A 80 11.68 5.01 -21.78
C LYS A 80 10.72 4.44 -22.85
N LEU A 81 10.93 3.19 -23.25
CA LEU A 81 10.01 2.47 -24.12
C LEU A 81 8.88 1.89 -23.27
N PHE A 82 7.64 2.04 -23.75
CA PHE A 82 6.42 1.56 -23.09
C PHE A 82 6.12 2.20 -21.73
N LEU A 83 6.69 3.37 -21.44
CA LEU A 83 6.35 4.16 -20.25
C LEU A 83 5.35 5.26 -20.59
N ILE A 84 4.45 5.57 -19.66
CA ILE A 84 3.66 6.81 -19.71
C ILE A 84 4.51 8.01 -19.23
N PRO A 85 4.13 9.26 -19.60
CA PRO A 85 4.82 10.47 -19.15
C PRO A 85 5.09 10.54 -17.65
N GLU A 86 4.11 10.13 -16.85
CA GLU A 86 4.15 10.17 -15.38
C GLU A 86 5.16 9.18 -14.78
N GLU A 87 5.54 8.14 -15.51
CA GLU A 87 6.51 7.14 -15.04
C GLU A 87 7.97 7.56 -15.24
N TYR A 88 8.25 8.40 -16.24
CA TYR A 88 9.62 8.93 -16.47
C TYR A 88 9.78 10.40 -16.12
N SER A 89 8.68 11.14 -15.98
CA SER A 89 8.62 12.53 -15.58
C SER A 89 7.43 12.71 -14.63
N PRO A 90 7.52 12.18 -13.40
CA PRO A 90 6.41 12.21 -12.46
C PRO A 90 5.98 13.64 -12.15
N PRO A 91 4.67 13.95 -12.18
CA PRO A 91 4.17 15.26 -11.79
C PRO A 91 4.51 15.56 -10.33
N GLN A 92 4.65 16.85 -10.01
CA GLN A 92 5.07 17.30 -8.68
C GLN A 92 4.22 16.71 -7.54
N VAL A 93 2.93 16.49 -7.78
CA VAL A 93 2.02 15.89 -6.78
C VAL A 93 2.45 14.47 -6.39
N LEU A 94 2.93 13.63 -7.32
CA LEU A 94 3.40 12.28 -6.99
C LEU A 94 4.74 12.33 -6.24
N VAL A 95 5.65 13.21 -6.68
CA VAL A 95 6.94 13.43 -6.00
C VAL A 95 6.73 13.92 -4.57
N ASP A 96 5.82 14.88 -4.38
CA ASP A 96 5.46 15.42 -3.08
C ASP A 96 4.79 14.35 -2.21
N THR A 97 3.91 13.52 -2.79
CA THR A 97 3.25 12.43 -2.07
C THR A 97 4.27 11.43 -1.54
N ASP A 98 5.24 11.01 -2.36
CA ASP A 98 6.29 10.09 -1.94
C ASP A 98 7.17 10.70 -0.85
N ARG A 99 7.59 11.97 -1.04
CA ARG A 99 8.32 12.73 -0.02
C ARG A 99 7.54 12.81 1.30
N PHE A 100 6.26 13.15 1.28
CA PHE A 100 5.43 13.23 2.49
C PHE A 100 5.20 11.86 3.11
N LEU A 101 5.11 10.79 2.31
CA LEU A 101 5.03 9.42 2.81
C LEU A 101 6.30 9.03 3.56
N GLU A 102 7.49 9.32 3.01
CA GLU A 102 8.77 9.11 3.69
C GLU A 102 8.85 9.92 4.98
N MET A 103 8.49 11.21 4.93
CA MET A 103 8.44 12.07 6.11
C MET A 103 7.49 11.50 7.18
N ASN A 104 6.29 11.04 6.80
CA ASN A 104 5.32 10.46 7.73
C ASN A 104 5.84 9.15 8.34
N ARG A 105 6.54 8.31 7.57
CA ARG A 105 7.20 7.10 8.09
C ARG A 105 8.29 7.44 9.10
N GLN A 106 9.13 8.43 8.81
CA GLN A 106 10.18 8.88 9.75
C GLN A 106 9.59 9.50 11.03
N ARG A 107 8.39 10.07 10.95
CA ARG A 107 7.64 10.69 12.05
C ARG A 107 6.64 9.74 12.71
N SER A 108 6.70 8.44 12.41
CA SER A 108 5.77 7.48 13.00
C SER A 108 5.83 7.52 14.52
N LEU A 109 4.66 7.40 15.15
CA LEU A 109 4.52 7.34 16.59
C LEU A 109 4.31 5.89 17.00
N ASP A 110 5.21 5.38 17.84
CA ASP A 110 4.97 4.14 18.57
C ASP A 110 3.84 4.40 19.59
N ASP A 111 2.84 3.51 19.62
CA ASP A 111 1.59 3.71 20.35
C ASP A 111 0.96 5.12 20.18
N GLY A 112 0.69 5.49 18.93
CA GLY A 112 0.05 6.76 18.57
C GLY A 112 -1.29 7.03 19.27
N PHE A 113 -2.00 5.98 19.74
CA PHE A 113 -3.21 6.16 20.53
C PHE A 113 -2.91 6.84 21.86
N MET A 114 -1.91 6.34 22.60
CA MET A 114 -1.54 6.93 23.89
C MET A 114 -1.01 8.35 23.72
N HIS A 115 -0.23 8.61 22.66
CA HIS A 115 0.18 9.97 22.31
C HIS A 115 -1.02 10.89 22.03
N ALA A 116 -2.05 10.42 21.33
CA ALA A 116 -3.27 11.20 21.11
C ALA A 116 -4.10 11.41 22.40
N VAL A 117 -4.00 10.52 23.39
CA VAL A 117 -4.69 10.69 24.70
C VAL A 117 -3.96 11.68 25.61
N PHE A 118 -2.62 11.66 25.64
CA PHE A 118 -1.84 12.39 26.64
C PHE A 118 -1.16 13.66 26.13
N ASN A 119 -0.70 13.70 24.88
CA ASN A 119 -0.01 14.87 24.35
C ASN A 119 -1.03 15.91 23.83
N PRO A 120 -1.02 17.16 24.32
CA PRO A 120 -2.01 18.16 23.93
C PRO A 120 -2.01 18.47 22.43
N SER A 121 -0.83 18.52 21.79
CA SER A 121 -0.71 18.81 20.36
C SER A 121 -1.24 17.66 19.51
N PHE A 122 -0.94 16.40 19.88
CA PHE A 122 -1.48 15.25 19.16
C PHE A 122 -2.96 15.03 19.43
N ASN A 123 -3.45 15.33 20.64
CA ASN A 123 -4.88 15.31 20.93
C ASN A 123 -5.62 16.32 20.08
N ALA A 124 -5.15 17.57 20.05
CA ALA A 124 -5.73 18.63 19.23
C ALA A 124 -5.75 18.23 17.74
N LEU A 125 -4.65 17.68 17.23
CA LEU A 125 -4.56 17.20 15.85
C LEU A 125 -5.53 16.03 15.58
N ALA A 126 -5.56 15.01 16.44
CA ALA A 126 -6.44 13.86 16.29
C ALA A 126 -7.92 14.27 16.31
N THR A 127 -8.30 15.13 17.25
CA THR A 127 -9.66 15.69 17.36
C THR A 127 -10.00 16.58 16.15
N ALA A 128 -9.06 17.34 15.60
CA ALA A 128 -9.30 18.17 14.42
C ALA A 128 -9.42 17.36 13.11
N MET A 129 -8.71 16.23 13.02
CA MET A 129 -8.73 15.35 11.84
C MET A 129 -9.88 14.35 11.85
N ALA A 130 -10.43 14.03 13.02
CA ALA A 130 -11.58 13.15 13.10
C ALA A 130 -12.84 13.82 12.50
N THR A 131 -13.61 13.06 11.72
CA THR A 131 -14.84 13.56 11.11
C THR A 131 -15.94 13.61 12.16
N ALA A 132 -16.14 14.78 12.77
CA ALA A 132 -17.24 14.99 13.70
C ALA A 132 -18.60 14.83 13.00
N ARG A 133 -19.37 13.82 13.41
CA ARG A 133 -20.81 13.74 13.08
C ARG A 133 -21.57 14.61 14.07
N HIS A 134 -21.74 15.89 13.72
CA HIS A 134 -22.25 16.96 14.58
C HIS A 134 -23.76 16.91 14.90
N ARG A 135 -24.48 15.81 14.58
CA ARG A 135 -25.90 15.76 14.89
C ARG A 135 -26.09 15.57 16.40
N ALA A 136 -26.60 16.60 17.06
CA ALA A 136 -26.93 16.55 18.47
C ALA A 136 -27.96 15.43 18.73
N SER A 137 -27.53 14.41 19.46
CA SER A 137 -28.37 13.29 19.87
C SER A 137 -27.99 12.87 21.28
N LYS A 138 -28.96 12.91 22.19
CA LYS A 138 -28.75 12.51 23.59
C LYS A 138 -28.30 11.05 23.71
N VAL A 139 -28.76 10.18 22.80
CA VAL A 139 -28.35 8.77 22.77
C VAL A 139 -26.88 8.63 22.41
N LEU A 140 -26.39 9.42 21.44
CA LEU A 140 -24.97 9.41 21.06
C LEU A 140 -24.09 9.95 22.19
N GLU A 141 -24.53 11.01 22.88
CA GLU A 141 -23.81 11.56 24.03
C GLU A 141 -23.65 10.55 25.17
N ILE A 142 -24.73 9.83 25.51
CA ILE A 142 -24.68 8.76 26.53
C ILE A 142 -23.75 7.62 26.08
N ALA A 143 -23.79 7.24 24.80
CA ALA A 143 -22.90 6.20 24.27
C ALA A 143 -21.43 6.62 24.34
N ARG A 144 -21.11 7.87 23.99
CA ARG A 144 -19.76 8.44 24.11
C ARG A 144 -19.24 8.40 25.54
N ASP A 145 -20.04 8.85 26.50
CA ASP A 145 -19.65 8.82 27.91
C ASP A 145 -19.42 7.39 28.40
N ARG A 146 -20.29 6.46 28.03
CA ARG A 146 -20.13 5.04 28.35
C ARG A 146 -18.84 4.46 27.74
N HIS A 147 -18.52 4.78 26.48
CA HIS A 147 -17.28 4.30 25.85
C HIS A 147 -16.03 4.84 26.54
N VAL A 148 -16.03 6.11 26.91
CA VAL A 148 -14.91 6.73 27.65
C VAL A 148 -14.77 6.12 29.04
N GLU A 149 -15.88 5.90 29.76
CA GLU A 149 -15.84 5.24 31.07
C GLU A 149 -15.35 3.79 30.99
N GLN A 150 -15.89 3.01 30.05
CA GLN A 150 -15.46 1.62 29.85
C GLN A 150 -13.98 1.54 29.53
N ALA A 151 -13.47 2.44 28.68
CA ALA A 151 -12.05 2.48 28.35
C ALA A 151 -11.20 2.79 29.59
N LEU A 152 -11.52 3.86 30.33
CA LEU A 152 -10.73 4.30 31.48
C LEU A 152 -10.83 3.38 32.70
N ASN A 153 -11.83 2.49 32.76
CA ASN A 153 -11.95 1.47 33.80
C ASN A 153 -11.06 0.24 33.55
N GLU A 154 -10.50 0.10 32.35
CA GLU A 154 -9.55 -0.94 31.99
C GLU A 154 -8.12 -0.38 32.00
N THR A 155 -7.12 -1.28 32.01
CA THR A 155 -5.72 -0.85 31.81
C THR A 155 -5.46 -0.62 30.31
N PRO A 156 -4.56 0.30 29.95
CA PRO A 156 -4.30 0.62 28.54
C PRO A 156 -3.88 -0.61 27.72
N GLU A 157 -3.23 -1.62 28.32
CA GLU A 157 -2.84 -2.85 27.60
C GLU A 157 -4.04 -3.75 27.26
N LYS A 158 -5.13 -3.69 28.02
CA LYS A 158 -6.34 -4.48 27.77
C LYS A 158 -7.20 -3.90 26.64
N LEU A 159 -6.95 -2.63 26.27
CA LEU A 159 -7.65 -1.96 25.19
C LEU A 159 -7.18 -2.48 23.83
N ASN A 160 -7.97 -3.36 23.22
CA ASN A 160 -7.66 -3.92 21.90
C ASN A 160 -7.68 -2.85 20.78
N ARG A 161 -7.15 -3.23 19.62
CA ARG A 161 -7.04 -2.34 18.45
C ARG A 161 -8.39 -1.74 18.03
N ASP A 162 -9.45 -2.53 17.99
CA ASP A 162 -10.77 -2.08 17.54
C ASP A 162 -11.37 -1.04 18.49
N ARG A 163 -11.25 -1.25 19.81
CA ARG A 163 -11.69 -0.27 20.81
C ARG A 163 -10.90 1.03 20.73
N ARG A 164 -9.57 0.96 20.57
CA ARG A 164 -8.72 2.15 20.36
C ARG A 164 -9.14 2.92 19.10
N LEU A 165 -9.44 2.22 18.00
CA LEU A 165 -9.92 2.83 16.76
C LEU A 165 -11.29 3.49 16.91
N VAL A 166 -12.22 2.88 17.64
CA VAL A 166 -13.54 3.48 17.94
C VAL A 166 -13.36 4.80 18.68
N LEU A 167 -12.48 4.84 19.69
CA LEU A 167 -12.22 6.06 20.46
C LEU A 167 -11.53 7.14 19.62
N LEU A 168 -10.57 6.77 18.77
CA LEU A 168 -9.90 7.70 17.83
C LEU A 168 -10.83 8.24 16.74
N SER A 169 -11.85 7.47 16.36
CA SER A 169 -12.76 7.85 15.28
C SER A 169 -13.74 8.96 15.67
N ASP A 170 -13.95 9.19 16.97
CA ASP A 170 -14.83 10.23 17.48
C ASP A 170 -14.05 11.34 18.22
N PRO A 171 -14.08 12.59 17.70
CA PRO A 171 -13.34 13.69 18.30
C PRO A 171 -13.78 14.00 19.73
N VAL A 172 -15.06 13.77 20.06
CA VAL A 172 -15.61 14.04 21.39
C VAL A 172 -15.08 13.04 22.41
N THR A 173 -14.99 11.75 22.05
CA THR A 173 -14.41 10.75 22.96
C THR A 173 -12.93 10.98 23.17
N MET A 174 -12.18 11.37 22.13
CA MET A 174 -10.77 11.69 22.29
C MET A 174 -10.51 12.91 23.18
N ALA A 175 -11.28 13.98 23.01
CA ALA A 175 -11.17 15.16 23.85
C ALA A 175 -11.53 14.84 25.33
N ARG A 176 -12.56 14.02 25.56
CA ARG A 176 -12.98 13.59 26.90
C ARG A 176 -11.96 12.69 27.58
N LEU A 177 -11.35 11.76 26.84
CA LEU A 177 -10.27 10.92 27.36
C LEU A 177 -9.11 11.79 27.85
N HIS A 178 -8.61 12.68 26.99
CA HIS A 178 -7.54 13.61 27.33
C HIS A 178 -7.91 14.44 28.57
N PHE A 179 -9.10 15.05 28.57
CA PHE A 179 -9.57 15.84 29.71
C PHE A 179 -9.59 15.04 31.02
N ARG A 180 -10.10 13.81 31.03
CA ARG A 180 -10.23 13.01 32.25
C ARG A 180 -8.88 12.55 32.80
N VAL A 181 -7.96 12.11 31.95
CA VAL A 181 -6.63 11.69 32.41
C VAL A 181 -5.80 12.87 32.91
N TRP A 182 -5.97 14.06 32.32
CA TRP A 182 -5.32 15.29 32.78
C TRP A 182 -5.94 15.88 34.05
N ASN A 183 -7.26 15.82 34.19
CA ASN A 183 -7.97 16.39 35.34
C ASN A 183 -7.89 15.51 36.60
N SER A 184 -7.62 14.20 36.45
CA SER A 184 -7.57 13.27 37.57
C SER A 184 -6.48 12.20 37.38
N PRO A 185 -5.19 12.59 37.32
CA PRO A 185 -4.09 11.67 37.03
C PRO A 185 -3.94 10.58 38.10
N GLU A 186 -4.21 10.88 39.37
CA GLU A 186 -4.13 9.91 40.47
C GLU A 186 -5.12 8.75 40.31
N ARG A 187 -6.33 9.05 39.81
CA ARG A 187 -7.38 8.05 39.56
C ARG A 187 -7.01 7.12 38.41
N TYR A 188 -6.26 7.63 37.43
CA TYR A 188 -5.87 6.91 36.22
C TYR A 188 -4.35 6.65 36.21
N SER A 189 -3.78 6.35 37.38
CA SER A 189 -2.34 6.15 37.55
C SER A 189 -1.76 5.08 36.63
N SER A 190 -2.49 3.99 36.36
CA SER A 190 -2.08 2.96 35.41
C SER A 190 -1.90 3.49 33.98
N TRP A 191 -2.73 4.43 33.55
CA TRP A 191 -2.62 5.07 32.23
C TRP A 191 -1.45 6.04 32.18
N VAL A 192 -1.23 6.81 33.25
CA VAL A 192 -0.12 7.76 33.38
C VAL A 192 1.21 7.00 33.38
N SER A 193 1.36 5.98 34.22
CA SER A 193 2.58 5.17 34.30
C SER A 193 2.87 4.43 32.99
N TYR A 194 1.84 3.98 32.27
CA TYR A 194 2.02 3.41 30.94
C TYR A 194 2.59 4.45 29.96
N TYR A 195 2.02 5.66 29.94
CA TYR A 195 2.48 6.73 29.05
C TYR A 195 3.90 7.20 29.36
N GLU A 196 4.30 7.25 30.63
CA GLU A 196 5.67 7.58 31.05
C GLU A 196 6.72 6.60 30.49
N GLY A 197 6.33 5.35 30.23
CA GLY A 197 7.18 4.35 29.58
C GLY A 197 7.30 4.51 28.06
N ILE A 198 6.49 5.35 27.43
CA ILE A 198 6.46 5.51 25.96
C ILE A 198 7.42 6.62 25.54
N LYS A 199 8.34 6.27 24.64
CA LYS A 199 9.28 7.23 24.07
C LYS A 199 8.68 7.93 22.87
N LEU A 200 8.54 9.25 22.96
CA LEU A 200 8.14 10.07 21.82
C LEU A 200 9.23 10.08 20.75
N ASN A 201 8.84 9.84 19.50
CA ASN A 201 9.72 10.05 18.35
C ASN A 201 10.11 11.53 18.25
N PRO A 202 11.40 11.89 18.34
CA PRO A 202 11.85 13.29 18.36
C PRO A 202 11.58 14.04 17.04
N LEU A 203 11.36 13.31 15.94
CA LEU A 203 11.03 13.88 14.63
C LEU A 203 9.53 14.16 14.48
N ALA A 204 8.68 13.58 15.33
CA ALA A 204 7.22 13.65 15.19
C ALA A 204 6.65 15.05 15.42
N LEU A 205 7.27 15.84 16.31
CA LEU A 205 6.93 17.24 16.49
C LEU A 205 7.80 18.08 15.57
N ARG A 206 7.15 18.93 14.76
CA ARG A 206 7.86 19.94 13.98
C ARG A 206 8.53 20.89 14.98
N LYS A 207 9.86 20.94 15.00
CA LYS A 207 10.57 22.03 15.67
C LYS A 207 10.14 23.32 14.97
N PRO A 208 9.83 24.40 15.70
CA PRO A 208 9.64 25.69 15.06
C PRO A 208 10.93 25.99 14.29
N ASP A 209 10.83 26.03 12.96
CA ASP A 209 11.95 26.36 12.11
C ASP A 209 12.36 27.80 12.48
N ALA A 210 13.65 28.03 12.77
CA ALA A 210 14.23 29.36 12.94
C ALA A 210 14.22 30.19 11.62
N ALA A 211 13.39 29.80 10.64
CA ALA A 211 13.39 30.27 9.26
C ALA A 211 12.14 31.10 8.92
N SER A 212 11.65 31.88 9.89
CA SER A 212 10.68 32.95 9.66
C SER A 212 11.09 34.22 10.42
N GLN A 213 12.32 34.66 10.18
CA GLN A 213 12.75 36.06 10.31
C GLN A 213 13.21 36.54 8.93
#